data_AF-A0A420YLP0-F1
#
_entry.id   AF-A0A420YLP0-F1
#
_cell.length_a   1.000
_cell.length_b   1.000
_cell.length_c   1.000
_cell.angle_alpha   90.00
_cell.angle_beta   90.00
_cell.angle_gamma   90.00
#
_symmetry.space_group_name_H-M   'P 1'
#
loop_
_entity.id
_entity.type
_entity.pdbx_description
1 polymer ?
#
loop_
_entity_poly.entity_id
_entity_poly.type
_entity_poly.pdbx_seq_one_letter_code
_entity_poly.pdbx_strand_id
1 'polypeptide(L)'
;MANRTIYTRAYSTDSPRQLVSDEIPKAPEDILIVFIEVPHTEDATSTRIHDARVLAEESNLADAERFRYEKLFEWEIPETCVLHRVSLQTLLERGIEERFGLGEYLDSEQQLPFPSTRALKDRISNNLRWELGVGLYLGFFAKTFGARAPLGWIAHQLFVDCRPRWISLSTYDDWDEELDLVLIDWWLTSDEFVMSVKMWEMEKKATEDRMMDSEIELWEKWHEPGCRRDSCVECISEEDMREYEMERDKLDALEKVYRAEFEKEAIRLGL
;
A
#
# COMPACT_ATOMS: atom_id res chain seq x y z
N MET A 1 8.70 -1.89 22.33
CA MET A 1 7.86 -1.73 21.13
C MET A 1 6.45 -2.16 21.50
N ALA A 2 5.42 -1.36 21.21
CA ALA A 2 4.04 -1.76 21.45
C ALA A 2 3.74 -3.06 20.68
N ASN A 3 2.97 -3.98 21.25
CA ASN A 3 2.55 -5.23 20.60
C ASN A 3 1.72 -4.91 19.36
N ARG A 4 2.33 -4.67 18.20
CA ARG A 4 1.61 -4.38 16.95
C ARG A 4 1.31 -5.69 16.23
N THR A 5 0.11 -5.83 15.69
CA THR A 5 -0.25 -6.98 14.84
C THR A 5 -0.55 -6.46 13.45
N ILE A 6 0.29 -6.83 12.49
CA ILE A 6 0.17 -6.47 11.08
C ILE A 6 -0.48 -7.64 10.37
N TYR A 7 -1.51 -7.36 9.57
CA TYR A 7 -2.22 -8.35 8.76
C TYR A 7 -2.02 -8.02 7.29
N THR A 8 -1.96 -9.06 6.46
CA THR A 8 -1.96 -8.96 5.00
C THR A 8 -3.18 -9.69 4.44
N ARG A 9 -3.94 -9.01 3.58
CA ARG A 9 -5.03 -9.62 2.81
C ARG A 9 -4.92 -9.19 1.35
N ALA A 10 -5.10 -10.13 0.44
CA ALA A 10 -5.18 -9.86 -0.99
C ALA A 10 -6.62 -9.47 -1.35
N TYR A 11 -6.80 -8.33 -2.02
CA TYR A 11 -8.10 -7.90 -2.55
C TYR A 11 -8.06 -7.84 -4.08
N SER A 12 -9.20 -8.06 -4.73
CA SER A 12 -9.43 -7.76 -6.13
C SER A 12 -10.22 -6.45 -6.25
N THR A 13 -9.75 -5.52 -7.08
CA THR A 13 -10.43 -4.25 -7.43
C THR A 13 -11.83 -4.45 -8.01
N ASP A 14 -12.10 -5.60 -8.64
CA ASP A 14 -13.36 -5.94 -9.28
C ASP A 14 -14.45 -6.47 -8.33
N SER A 15 -14.17 -6.63 -7.03
CA SER A 15 -15.17 -7.16 -6.10
C SER A 15 -15.19 -6.44 -4.75
N PRO A 16 -15.98 -5.35 -4.62
CA PRO A 16 -16.26 -4.75 -3.32
C PRO A 16 -17.16 -5.64 -2.45
N ARG A 17 -17.72 -6.74 -2.97
CA ARG A 17 -18.73 -7.56 -2.29
C ARG A 17 -18.83 -8.99 -2.85
N GLN A 18 -17.94 -9.90 -2.45
CA GLN A 18 -18.30 -11.32 -2.35
C GLN A 18 -17.22 -12.13 -1.64
N LEU A 19 -17.63 -12.86 -0.61
CA LEU A 19 -16.98 -14.11 -0.23
C LEU A 19 -17.02 -15.01 -1.47
N VAL A 20 -15.89 -15.10 -2.18
CA VAL A 20 -15.58 -16.02 -3.29
C VAL A 20 -16.82 -16.40 -4.13
N SER A 21 -17.13 -15.60 -5.14
CA SER A 21 -17.66 -16.17 -6.39
C SER A 21 -16.53 -16.17 -7.40
N ASP A 22 -16.09 -17.36 -7.80
CA ASP A 22 -15.35 -17.86 -8.99
C ASP A 22 -14.64 -16.93 -10.01
N GLU A 23 -14.59 -15.61 -9.86
CA GLU A 23 -13.76 -14.74 -10.70
C GLU A 23 -12.37 -14.66 -10.08
N ILE A 24 -11.48 -15.50 -10.62
CA ILE A 24 -10.03 -15.40 -10.43
C ILE A 24 -9.64 -13.95 -10.81
N PRO A 25 -8.84 -13.24 -9.98
CA PRO A 25 -8.34 -11.91 -10.34
C PRO A 25 -7.73 -11.96 -11.74
N LYS A 26 -8.24 -11.12 -12.65
CA LYS A 26 -7.99 -11.24 -14.10
C LYS A 26 -6.63 -10.66 -14.48
N ALA A 27 -6.11 -9.67 -13.74
CA ALA A 27 -4.80 -9.08 -13.96
C ALA A 27 -4.00 -8.82 -12.66
N PRO A 28 -2.66 -8.74 -12.71
CA PRO A 28 -1.81 -8.43 -11.54
C PRO A 28 -2.08 -7.06 -10.90
N GLU A 29 -2.58 -6.10 -11.68
CA GLU A 29 -2.99 -4.77 -11.19
C GLU A 29 -4.21 -4.82 -10.28
N ASP A 30 -5.05 -5.85 -10.42
CA ASP A 30 -6.24 -6.03 -9.59
C ASP A 30 -5.92 -6.60 -8.22
N ILE A 31 -4.75 -7.24 -8.04
CA ILE A 31 -4.37 -7.90 -6.80
C ILE A 31 -3.65 -6.91 -5.88
N LEU A 32 -4.32 -6.48 -4.81
CA LEU A 32 -3.77 -5.53 -3.84
C LEU A 32 -3.29 -6.23 -2.56
N ILE A 33 -2.07 -5.98 -2.14
CA ILE A 33 -1.55 -6.32 -0.82
C ILE A 33 -1.70 -5.09 0.09
N VAL A 34 -2.47 -5.26 1.15
CA VAL A 34 -2.77 -4.18 2.10
C VAL A 34 -2.15 -4.50 3.46
N PHE A 35 -1.37 -3.57 4.00
CA PHE A 35 -0.87 -3.60 5.36
C PHE A 35 -1.79 -2.77 6.24
N ILE A 36 -2.24 -3.36 7.35
CA ILE A 36 -3.14 -2.69 8.28
C ILE A 36 -2.57 -2.66 9.70
N GLU A 37 -2.88 -1.60 10.43
CA GLU A 37 -2.70 -1.47 11.87
C GLU A 37 -4.06 -1.44 12.53
N VAL A 38 -4.32 -2.43 13.38
CA VAL A 38 -5.54 -2.50 14.17
C VAL A 38 -5.29 -1.82 15.51
N PRO A 39 -6.00 -0.72 15.85
CA PRO A 39 -5.82 -0.05 17.12
C PRO A 39 -6.23 -0.97 18.29
N HIS A 40 -5.46 -0.94 19.37
CA HIS A 40 -5.72 -1.75 20.58
C HIS A 40 -6.82 -1.20 21.48
N THR A 41 -7.27 0.03 21.24
CA THR A 41 -8.25 0.70 22.11
C THR A 41 -9.67 0.45 21.64
N GLU A 42 -10.51 -0.07 22.54
CA GLU A 42 -11.97 -0.22 22.37
C GLU A 42 -12.70 1.12 22.12
N ASP A 43 -12.02 2.26 22.33
CA ASP A 43 -12.67 3.57 22.44
C ASP A 43 -12.63 4.46 21.18
N ALA A 44 -12.09 4.00 20.04
CA ALA A 44 -11.99 4.89 18.88
C ALA A 44 -12.06 4.16 17.54
N THR A 45 -13.24 3.67 17.18
CA THR A 45 -13.80 3.73 15.82
C THR A 45 -15.17 3.07 15.80
N SER A 46 -16.07 3.58 14.96
CA SER A 46 -17.41 3.03 14.70
C SER A 46 -17.40 1.62 14.07
N THR A 47 -16.21 1.04 13.86
CA THR A 47 -16.02 -0.24 13.19
C THR A 47 -15.88 -1.33 14.24
N ARG A 48 -16.85 -2.24 14.29
CA ARG A 48 -16.75 -3.45 15.11
C ARG A 48 -15.72 -4.39 14.47
N ILE A 49 -14.57 -4.50 15.14
CA ILE A 49 -13.50 -5.42 14.79
C ILE A 49 -13.56 -6.58 15.78
N HIS A 50 -13.70 -7.78 15.25
CA HIS A 50 -13.81 -9.00 16.04
C HIS A 50 -12.52 -9.82 15.97
N ASP A 51 -12.19 -10.46 17.07
CA ASP A 51 -11.13 -11.45 17.11
C ASP A 51 -11.67 -12.80 16.60
N ALA A 52 -11.10 -13.31 15.51
CA ALA A 52 -11.60 -14.53 14.88
C ALA A 52 -11.43 -15.76 15.80
N ARG A 53 -10.40 -15.76 16.67
CA ARG A 53 -10.24 -16.80 17.68
C ARG A 53 -11.37 -16.74 18.70
N VAL A 54 -11.71 -15.55 19.20
CA VAL A 54 -12.82 -15.39 20.17
C VAL A 54 -14.14 -15.88 19.57
N LEU A 55 -14.44 -15.51 18.32
CA LEU A 55 -15.63 -15.99 17.63
C LEU A 55 -15.62 -17.51 17.40
N ALA A 56 -14.45 -18.09 17.11
CA ALA A 56 -14.30 -19.54 16.96
C ALA A 56 -14.48 -20.27 18.29
N GLU A 57 -13.99 -19.70 19.40
CA GLU A 57 -14.20 -20.20 20.77
C GLU A 57 -15.68 -20.15 21.15
N GLU A 58 -16.35 -19.02 20.93
CA GLU A 58 -17.80 -18.85 21.16
C GLU A 58 -18.64 -19.83 20.31
N SER A 59 -18.14 -20.20 19.14
CA SER A 59 -18.75 -21.18 18.23
C SER A 59 -18.40 -22.64 18.57
N ASN A 60 -17.66 -22.91 19.64
CA ASN A 60 -17.18 -24.23 20.06
C ASN A 60 -16.36 -24.97 18.97
N LEU A 61 -15.55 -24.25 18.19
CA LEU A 61 -14.62 -24.86 17.23
C LEU A 61 -13.37 -25.39 17.96
N ALA A 62 -13.07 -26.67 17.77
CA ALA A 62 -11.93 -27.34 18.43
C ALA A 62 -10.56 -26.74 18.08
N ASP A 63 -10.45 -26.07 16.93
CA ASP A 63 -9.20 -25.51 16.40
C ASP A 63 -9.17 -23.97 16.46
N ALA A 64 -9.87 -23.34 17.40
CA ALA A 64 -9.97 -21.88 17.50
C ALA A 64 -8.60 -21.16 17.51
N GLU A 65 -7.58 -21.78 18.10
CA GLU A 65 -6.22 -21.24 18.18
C GLU A 65 -5.55 -21.02 16.81
N ARG A 66 -6.04 -21.67 15.74
CA ARG A 66 -5.57 -21.41 14.37
C ARG A 66 -5.86 -19.98 13.93
N PHE A 67 -6.90 -19.36 14.49
CA PHE A 67 -7.36 -18.02 14.14
C PHE A 67 -6.76 -16.93 15.04
N ARG A 68 -5.76 -17.25 15.87
CA ARG A 68 -5.15 -16.30 16.84
C ARG A 68 -4.56 -15.02 16.22
N TYR A 69 -4.30 -15.06 14.91
CA TYR A 69 -3.82 -13.92 14.13
C TYR A 69 -4.80 -13.54 13.04
N GLU A 70 -6.09 -13.77 13.23
CA GLU A 70 -7.13 -13.36 12.29
C GLU A 70 -8.08 -12.37 12.96
N LYS A 71 -8.40 -11.30 12.23
CA LYS A 71 -9.37 -10.28 12.64
C LYS A 71 -10.46 -10.19 11.60
N LEU A 72 -11.68 -9.97 12.06
CA LEU A 72 -12.87 -9.85 11.22
C LEU A 72 -13.43 -8.44 11.36
N PHE A 73 -13.55 -7.75 10.22
CA PHE A 73 -14.21 -6.45 10.12
C PHE A 73 -15.64 -6.70 9.63
N GLU A 74 -16.64 -6.09 10.27
CA GLU A 74 -18.05 -6.33 9.90
C GLU A 74 -18.43 -5.89 8.49
N TRP A 75 -17.78 -4.86 7.94
CA TRP A 75 -18.16 -4.25 6.66
C TRP A 75 -16.98 -4.15 5.70
N GLU A 76 -16.05 -3.25 5.99
CA GLU A 76 -14.84 -3.00 5.23
C GLU A 76 -13.70 -2.69 6.20
N ILE A 77 -12.47 -2.77 5.70
CA ILE A 77 -11.31 -2.27 6.45
C ILE A 77 -11.36 -0.74 6.41
N PRO A 78 -11.45 -0.06 7.57
CA PRO A 78 -11.44 1.40 7.59
C PRO A 78 -10.12 1.93 7.02
N GLU A 79 -10.18 2.99 6.23
CA GLU A 79 -8.99 3.69 5.71
C GLU A 79 -8.03 4.11 6.83
N THR A 80 -8.56 4.42 8.02
CA THR A 80 -7.76 4.77 9.20
C THR A 80 -6.89 3.62 9.72
N CYS A 81 -7.22 2.38 9.37
CA CYS A 81 -6.43 1.19 9.71
C CYS A 81 -5.41 0.86 8.61
N VAL A 82 -5.52 1.44 7.41
CA VAL A 82 -4.65 1.10 6.28
C VAL A 82 -3.34 1.88 6.39
N LEU A 83 -2.25 1.16 6.60
CA LEU A 83 -0.90 1.74 6.63
C LEU A 83 -0.36 1.96 5.22
N HIS A 84 -0.51 0.94 4.37
CA HIS A 84 0.09 0.91 3.05
C HIS A 84 -0.66 -0.06 2.12
N ARG A 85 -0.67 0.26 0.83
CA ARG A 85 -1.23 -0.55 -0.25
C ARG A 85 -0.21 -0.67 -1.37
N VAL A 86 -0.05 -1.86 -1.90
CA VAL A 86 0.77 -2.09 -3.09
C VAL A 86 0.11 -3.16 -3.96
N SER A 87 0.01 -2.92 -5.26
CA SER A 87 -0.51 -3.93 -6.19
C SER A 87 0.57 -4.97 -6.50
N LEU A 88 0.15 -6.18 -6.88
CA LEU A 88 1.08 -7.19 -7.36
C LEU A 88 1.84 -6.67 -8.59
N GLN A 89 1.17 -5.96 -9.51
CA GLN A 89 1.82 -5.30 -10.65
C GLN A 89 2.97 -4.39 -10.21
N THR A 90 2.75 -3.52 -9.22
CA THR A 90 3.82 -2.64 -8.68
C THR A 90 4.96 -3.44 -8.07
N LEU A 91 4.69 -4.57 -7.42
CA LEU A 91 5.75 -5.44 -6.91
C LEU A 91 6.56 -6.08 -8.05
N LEU A 92 5.91 -6.52 -9.13
CA LEU A 92 6.57 -7.06 -10.32
C LEU A 92 7.45 -5.99 -10.99
N GLU A 93 6.92 -4.78 -11.18
CA GLU A 93 7.66 -3.62 -11.71
C GLU A 93 8.89 -3.24 -10.87
N ARG A 94 8.86 -3.56 -9.57
CA ARG A 94 9.98 -3.39 -8.64
C ARG A 94 10.93 -4.58 -8.58
N GLY A 95 10.72 -5.57 -9.45
CA GLY A 95 11.58 -6.74 -9.58
C GLY A 95 11.37 -7.78 -8.49
N ILE A 96 10.20 -7.86 -7.84
CA ILE A 96 9.95 -8.90 -6.83
C ILE A 96 10.17 -10.31 -7.42
N GLU A 97 9.88 -10.48 -8.71
CA GLU A 97 10.08 -11.71 -9.47
C GLU A 97 11.56 -12.11 -9.57
N GLU A 98 12.45 -11.18 -9.91
CA GLU A 98 13.90 -11.42 -9.95
C GLU A 98 14.40 -11.83 -8.57
N ARG A 99 13.89 -11.19 -7.51
CA ARG A 99 14.27 -11.46 -6.11
C ARG A 99 13.79 -12.82 -5.60
N PHE A 100 12.68 -13.33 -6.13
CA PHE A 100 12.20 -14.69 -5.88
C PHE A 100 12.80 -15.73 -6.85
N GLY A 101 13.58 -15.32 -7.85
CA GLY A 101 14.02 -16.20 -8.94
C GLY A 101 12.84 -16.76 -9.75
N LEU A 102 11.81 -15.95 -9.96
CA LEU A 102 10.60 -16.27 -10.72
C LEU A 102 10.71 -15.95 -12.21
N GLY A 103 11.78 -15.28 -12.66
CA GLY A 103 11.96 -14.91 -14.07
C GLY A 103 11.79 -16.08 -15.05
N GLU A 104 12.26 -17.29 -14.67
CA GLU A 104 12.09 -18.51 -15.46
C GLU A 104 10.62 -18.96 -15.64
N TYR A 105 9.68 -18.52 -14.79
CA TYR A 105 8.25 -18.87 -14.88
C TYR A 105 7.42 -17.82 -15.63
N LEU A 106 7.89 -16.58 -15.69
CA LEU A 106 7.17 -15.49 -16.35
C LEU A 106 7.57 -15.36 -17.83
N ASP A 107 8.79 -15.76 -18.19
CA ASP A 107 9.30 -15.74 -19.57
C ASP A 107 8.84 -16.94 -20.44
N SER A 108 8.23 -17.97 -19.85
CA SER A 108 7.68 -19.05 -20.66
C SER A 108 6.35 -18.59 -21.26
N GLU A 109 6.27 -18.54 -22.60
CA GLU A 109 5.01 -18.33 -23.36
C GLU A 109 3.88 -19.31 -22.95
N GLN A 110 4.23 -20.36 -22.21
CA GLN A 110 3.29 -21.17 -21.44
C GLN A 110 3.16 -20.54 -20.05
N GLN A 111 1.99 -19.95 -19.76
CA GLN A 111 1.55 -19.57 -18.40
C GLN A 111 1.72 -20.76 -17.45
N LEU A 112 2.91 -20.95 -16.88
CA LEU A 112 3.10 -21.92 -15.81
C LEU A 112 2.38 -21.34 -14.59
N PRO A 113 1.58 -22.14 -13.88
CA PRO A 113 0.93 -21.66 -12.68
C PRO A 113 2.01 -21.18 -11.70
N PHE A 114 1.77 -20.02 -11.08
CA PHE A 114 2.61 -19.50 -10.00
C PHE A 114 3.05 -20.64 -9.09
N PRO A 115 4.33 -20.69 -8.67
CA PRO A 115 4.81 -21.78 -7.85
C PRO A 115 3.94 -21.92 -6.60
N SER A 116 3.63 -23.16 -6.23
CA SER A 116 2.91 -23.41 -4.98
C SER A 116 3.59 -22.71 -3.81
N THR A 117 2.83 -22.31 -2.79
CA THR A 117 3.39 -21.67 -1.58
C THR A 117 4.55 -22.48 -0.99
N ARG A 118 4.48 -23.82 -1.06
CA ARG A 118 5.57 -24.70 -0.63
C ARG A 118 6.82 -24.55 -1.49
N ALA A 119 6.68 -24.58 -2.82
CA ALA A 119 7.80 -24.40 -3.73
C ALA A 119 8.45 -23.02 -3.58
N LEU A 120 7.64 -21.98 -3.36
CA LEU A 120 8.13 -20.63 -3.06
C LEU A 120 8.91 -20.60 -1.73
N LYS A 121 8.35 -21.19 -0.67
CA LYS A 121 9.03 -21.32 0.62
C LYS A 121 10.35 -22.08 0.51
N ASP A 122 10.38 -23.18 -0.23
CA ASP A 122 11.60 -23.98 -0.42
C ASP A 122 12.68 -23.19 -1.18
N ARG A 123 12.30 -22.38 -2.18
CA ARG A 123 13.24 -21.49 -2.90
C ARG A 123 13.81 -20.42 -1.99
N ILE A 124 12.96 -19.72 -1.24
CA ILE A 124 13.39 -18.70 -0.28
C ILE A 124 14.28 -19.34 0.77
N SER A 125 13.89 -20.50 1.30
CA SER A 125 14.69 -21.28 2.24
C SER A 125 16.09 -21.57 1.68
N ASN A 126 16.21 -21.90 0.39
CA ASN A 126 17.48 -22.16 -0.27
C ASN A 126 18.33 -20.89 -0.44
N ASN A 127 17.72 -19.75 -0.74
CA ASN A 127 18.43 -18.46 -0.77
C ASN A 127 18.95 -18.07 0.62
N LEU A 128 18.17 -18.34 1.67
CA LEU A 128 18.56 -18.12 3.06
C LEU A 128 19.66 -19.07 3.56
N ARG A 129 20.00 -20.14 2.82
CA ARG A 129 21.08 -21.05 3.21
C ARG A 129 22.47 -20.44 3.07
N TRP A 130 22.61 -19.45 2.19
CA TRP A 130 23.88 -18.74 2.03
C TRP A 130 23.98 -17.77 3.20
N GLU A 131 24.63 -18.22 4.29
CA GLU A 131 24.66 -17.51 5.59
C GLU A 131 25.16 -16.06 5.51
N LEU A 132 25.92 -15.70 4.47
CA LEU A 132 26.40 -14.34 4.21
C LEU A 132 25.37 -13.54 3.41
N GLY A 133 24.95 -12.38 3.92
CA GLY A 133 24.05 -11.47 3.20
C GLY A 133 22.56 -11.82 3.34
N VAL A 134 22.17 -12.59 4.36
CA VAL A 134 20.75 -12.91 4.63
C VAL A 134 19.95 -11.63 4.91
N GLY A 135 20.49 -10.71 5.70
CA GLY A 135 19.82 -9.44 5.99
C GLY A 135 19.75 -8.56 4.76
N LEU A 136 20.78 -8.58 3.92
CA LEU A 136 20.75 -7.90 2.63
C LEU A 136 19.64 -8.45 1.73
N TYR A 137 19.56 -9.78 1.58
CA TYR A 137 18.54 -10.45 0.77
C TYR A 137 17.12 -10.09 1.24
N LEU A 138 16.88 -10.19 2.55
CA LEU A 138 15.59 -9.90 3.16
C LEU A 138 15.25 -8.41 3.08
N GLY A 139 16.23 -7.52 3.24
CA GLY A 139 16.07 -6.08 3.09
C GLY A 139 15.70 -5.70 1.66
N PHE A 140 16.41 -6.24 0.66
CA PHE A 140 16.08 -6.01 -0.75
C PHE A 140 14.72 -6.57 -1.12
N PHE A 141 14.34 -7.69 -0.52
CA PHE A 141 13.00 -8.24 -0.67
C PHE A 141 11.94 -7.29 -0.11
N ALA A 142 12.05 -6.94 1.17
CA ALA A 142 11.08 -6.09 1.85
C ALA A 142 10.95 -4.74 1.13
N LYS A 143 12.05 -4.16 0.66
CA LYS A 143 12.07 -2.90 -0.08
C LYS A 143 11.10 -2.85 -1.26
N THR A 144 10.84 -3.97 -1.94
CA THR A 144 9.88 -4.00 -3.05
C THR A 144 8.47 -3.55 -2.64
N PHE A 145 8.12 -3.65 -1.36
CA PHE A 145 6.85 -3.20 -0.82
C PHE A 145 6.78 -1.69 -0.58
N GLY A 146 7.87 -0.92 -0.72
CA GLY A 146 7.86 0.54 -0.57
C GLY A 146 8.18 1.04 0.84
N ALA A 147 8.60 2.29 0.97
CA ALA A 147 9.12 2.92 2.18
C ALA A 147 8.09 3.03 3.32
N ARG A 148 6.78 3.05 2.99
CA ARG A 148 5.69 3.08 3.98
C ARG A 148 5.26 1.70 4.46
N ALA A 149 5.69 0.64 3.79
CA ALA A 149 5.41 -0.71 4.25
C ALA A 149 6.19 -1.00 5.55
N PRO A 150 5.71 -1.92 6.40
CA PRO A 150 6.41 -2.29 7.62
C PRO A 150 7.61 -3.21 7.30
N LEU A 151 8.64 -2.65 6.67
CA LEU A 151 9.73 -3.38 6.01
C LEU A 151 10.45 -4.37 6.94
N GLY A 152 10.79 -3.94 8.15
CA GLY A 152 11.40 -4.83 9.15
C GLY A 152 10.50 -6.02 9.47
N TRP A 153 9.20 -5.78 9.70
CA TRP A 153 8.25 -6.86 9.95
C TRP A 153 8.13 -7.83 8.77
N ILE A 154 8.09 -7.32 7.54
CA ILE A 154 8.02 -8.16 6.33
C ILE A 154 9.25 -9.07 6.24
N ALA A 155 10.45 -8.50 6.40
CA ALA A 155 11.72 -9.24 6.38
C ALA A 155 11.75 -10.31 7.49
N HIS A 156 11.38 -9.94 8.71
CA HIS A 156 11.30 -10.84 9.85
C HIS A 156 10.31 -11.99 9.65
N GLN A 157 9.10 -11.67 9.21
CA GLN A 157 8.07 -12.67 9.00
C GLN A 157 8.47 -13.63 7.88
N LEU A 158 9.07 -13.11 6.80
CA LEU A 158 9.56 -13.94 5.72
C LEU A 158 10.64 -14.92 6.19
N PHE A 159 11.60 -14.44 6.98
CA PHE A 159 12.62 -15.30 7.57
C PHE A 159 11.99 -16.36 8.49
N VAL A 160 11.07 -15.98 9.37
CA VAL A 160 10.42 -16.94 10.29
C VAL A 160 9.68 -18.03 9.52
N ASP A 161 8.98 -17.67 8.44
CA ASP A 161 8.15 -18.57 7.66
C ASP A 161 8.93 -19.48 6.70
N CYS A 162 10.13 -19.03 6.29
CA CYS A 162 10.93 -19.67 5.25
C CYS A 162 12.32 -20.13 5.72
N ARG A 163 12.72 -19.92 6.98
CA ARG A 163 14.04 -20.37 7.43
C ARG A 163 14.12 -21.91 7.49
N PRO A 164 15.24 -22.49 7.04
CA PRO A 164 15.55 -23.88 7.33
C PRO A 164 15.58 -24.16 8.84
N ARG A 165 15.06 -25.32 9.26
CA ARG A 165 14.97 -25.70 10.69
C ARG A 165 16.30 -25.73 11.45
N TRP A 166 17.41 -25.83 10.73
CA TRP A 166 18.76 -25.89 11.31
C TRP A 166 19.37 -24.51 11.54
N ILE A 167 18.80 -23.43 10.99
CA ILE A 167 19.21 -22.06 11.29
C ILE A 167 18.56 -21.65 12.61
N SER A 168 19.38 -21.24 13.57
CA SER A 168 18.93 -20.81 14.89
C SER A 168 18.17 -19.48 14.79
N LEU A 169 17.23 -19.24 15.72
CA LEU A 169 16.70 -17.88 15.89
C LEU A 169 17.77 -16.95 16.45
N SER A 170 18.77 -17.45 17.18
CA SER A 170 19.85 -16.61 17.71
C SER A 170 20.76 -16.02 16.64
N THR A 171 20.67 -16.52 15.40
CA THR A 171 21.31 -15.89 14.25
C THR A 171 20.63 -14.55 13.91
N TYR A 172 19.47 -14.21 14.52
CA TYR A 172 18.76 -12.92 14.38
C TYR A 172 19.67 -11.70 14.47
N ASP A 173 20.44 -11.65 15.55
CA ASP A 173 21.17 -10.44 15.92
C ASP A 173 22.22 -10.05 14.86
N ASP A 174 22.70 -11.02 14.08
CA ASP A 174 23.75 -10.82 13.08
C ASP A 174 23.24 -10.26 11.74
N TRP A 175 21.96 -10.46 11.37
CA TRP A 175 21.41 -9.94 10.10
C TRP A 175 20.53 -8.72 10.26
N ASP A 176 20.14 -8.34 11.48
CA ASP A 176 19.42 -7.09 11.73
C ASP A 176 20.27 -5.88 11.32
N GLU A 177 21.59 -5.92 11.53
CA GLU A 177 22.49 -4.85 11.06
C GLU A 177 22.56 -4.76 9.52
N GLU A 178 22.61 -5.90 8.83
CA GLU A 178 22.56 -5.95 7.36
C GLU A 178 21.19 -5.51 6.80
N LEU A 179 20.11 -5.88 7.49
CA LEU A 179 18.76 -5.48 7.17
C LEU A 179 18.62 -3.96 7.31
N ASP A 180 19.04 -3.42 8.45
CA ASP A 180 19.07 -1.98 8.71
C ASP A 180 19.94 -1.25 7.69
N LEU A 181 21.06 -1.82 7.26
CA LEU A 181 21.87 -1.24 6.20
C LEU A 181 21.05 -1.08 4.90
N VAL A 182 20.32 -2.11 4.46
CA VAL A 182 19.51 -1.97 3.23
C VAL A 182 18.32 -1.03 3.44
N LEU A 183 17.66 -1.10 4.59
CA LEU A 183 16.46 -0.32 4.85
C LEU A 183 16.77 1.16 5.14
N ILE A 184 17.86 1.46 5.82
CA ILE A 184 18.26 2.83 6.19
C ILE A 184 19.13 3.44 5.11
N ASP A 185 20.19 2.75 4.68
CA ASP A 185 21.15 3.31 3.74
C ASP A 185 20.47 3.51 2.38
N TRP A 186 19.74 2.53 1.85
CA TRP A 186 19.18 2.68 0.50
C TRP A 186 18.16 3.82 0.36
N TRP A 187 17.17 3.94 1.25
CA TRP A 187 16.16 5.00 1.12
C TRP A 187 16.74 6.40 1.38
N LEU A 188 17.83 6.50 2.16
CA LEU A 188 18.42 7.79 2.52
C LEU A 188 19.63 8.18 1.65
N THR A 189 20.30 7.22 1.01
CA THR A 189 21.56 7.46 0.28
C THR A 189 21.52 7.06 -1.20
N SER A 190 20.43 6.45 -1.68
CA SER A 190 20.23 6.26 -3.12
C SER A 190 19.96 7.61 -3.78
N ASP A 191 20.97 8.17 -4.45
CA ASP A 191 20.84 9.41 -5.23
C ASP A 191 19.67 9.33 -6.22
N GLU A 192 19.47 8.17 -6.85
CA GLU A 192 18.37 7.95 -7.78
C GLU A 192 17.00 8.07 -7.09
N PHE A 193 16.81 7.44 -5.93
CA PHE A 193 15.55 7.54 -5.20
C PHE A 193 15.33 8.97 -4.69
N VAL A 194 16.34 9.57 -4.05
CA VAL A 194 16.25 10.93 -3.49
C VAL A 194 15.92 11.95 -4.59
N MET A 195 16.56 11.83 -5.75
CA MET A 195 16.27 12.69 -6.90
C MET A 195 14.86 12.44 -7.45
N SER A 196 14.41 11.18 -7.51
CA SER A 196 13.07 10.85 -7.98
C SER A 196 11.97 11.41 -7.06
N VAL A 197 12.15 11.28 -5.73
CA VAL A 197 11.23 11.87 -4.74
C VAL A 197 11.21 13.38 -4.83
N LYS A 198 12.38 14.03 -4.89
CA LYS A 198 12.45 15.50 -5.01
C LYS A 198 11.80 16.00 -6.30
N MET A 199 12.01 15.29 -7.41
CA MET A 199 11.38 15.63 -8.68
C MET A 199 9.86 15.51 -8.61
N TRP A 200 9.36 14.42 -8.03
CA TRP A 200 7.93 14.24 -7.77
C TRP A 200 7.36 15.33 -6.84
N GLU A 201 8.04 15.67 -5.74
CA GLU A 201 7.61 16.75 -4.84
C GLU A 201 7.55 18.11 -5.55
N MET A 202 8.54 18.41 -6.39
CA MET A 202 8.56 19.65 -7.18
C MET A 202 7.42 19.70 -8.19
N GLU A 203 7.17 18.61 -8.92
CA GLU A 203 6.08 18.53 -9.90
C GLU A 203 4.70 18.59 -9.25
N LYS A 204 4.54 17.88 -8.12
CA LYS A 204 3.34 17.96 -7.28
C LYS A 204 3.07 19.39 -6.85
N LYS A 205 4.07 20.04 -6.24
CA LYS A 205 3.94 21.42 -5.80
C LYS A 205 3.62 22.38 -6.96
N ALA A 206 4.33 22.27 -8.08
CA ALA A 206 4.08 23.11 -9.25
C ALA A 206 2.66 22.91 -9.82
N THR A 207 2.10 21.71 -9.68
CA THR A 207 0.72 21.43 -10.11
C THR A 207 -0.30 21.95 -9.13
N GLU A 208 -0.08 21.79 -7.82
CA GLU A 208 -0.90 22.39 -6.76
C GLU A 208 -0.93 23.92 -6.88
N ASP A 209 0.22 24.55 -7.16
CA ASP A 209 0.31 25.99 -7.40
C ASP A 209 -0.53 26.41 -8.63
N ARG A 210 -0.46 25.67 -9.75
CA ARG A 210 -1.32 25.93 -10.94
C ARG A 210 -2.81 25.74 -10.68
N MET A 211 -3.18 24.77 -9.85
CA MET A 211 -4.57 24.55 -9.46
C MET A 211 -5.09 25.70 -8.60
N MET A 212 -4.28 26.15 -7.64
CA MET A 212 -4.58 27.32 -6.81
C MET A 212 -4.72 28.59 -7.66
N ASP A 213 -3.84 28.81 -8.65
CA ASP A 213 -3.98 29.92 -9.59
C ASP A 213 -5.30 29.82 -10.39
N SER A 214 -5.68 28.62 -10.82
CA SER A 214 -6.95 28.39 -11.53
C SER A 214 -8.18 28.67 -10.65
N GLU A 215 -8.12 28.33 -9.37
CA GLU A 215 -9.17 28.67 -8.39
C GLU A 215 -9.24 30.18 -8.15
N ILE A 216 -8.10 30.87 -8.07
CA ILE A 216 -8.04 32.33 -7.96
C ILE A 216 -8.64 32.97 -9.20
N GLU A 217 -8.29 32.52 -10.40
CA GLU A 217 -8.87 33.03 -11.66
C GLU A 217 -10.38 32.81 -11.72
N LEU A 218 -10.88 31.64 -11.31
CA LEU A 218 -12.31 31.39 -11.19
C LEU A 218 -12.94 32.36 -10.19
N TRP A 219 -12.33 32.52 -9.01
CA TRP A 219 -12.82 33.44 -7.99
C TRP A 219 -12.86 34.89 -8.50
N GLU A 220 -11.80 35.38 -9.14
CA GLU A 220 -11.70 36.74 -9.68
C GLU A 220 -12.67 36.98 -10.84
N LYS A 221 -12.92 35.97 -11.69
CA LYS A 221 -13.90 36.05 -12.77
C LYS A 221 -15.31 36.32 -12.25
N TRP A 222 -15.67 35.68 -11.14
CA TRP A 222 -17.04 35.69 -10.62
C TRP A 222 -17.24 36.62 -9.41
N HIS A 223 -16.16 37.16 -8.82
CA HIS A 223 -16.23 38.20 -7.79
C HIS A 223 -15.74 39.56 -8.30
N GLU A 224 -16.68 40.48 -8.54
CA GLU A 224 -16.35 41.86 -8.92
C GLU A 224 -15.52 42.60 -7.85
N PRO A 225 -14.41 43.25 -8.25
CA PRO A 225 -13.66 44.14 -7.38
C PRO A 225 -14.50 45.39 -7.04
N GLY A 226 -15.10 45.42 -5.85
CA GLY A 226 -15.86 46.58 -5.35
C GLY A 226 -17.20 46.25 -4.70
N CYS A 227 -17.65 45.02 -4.84
CA CYS A 227 -18.86 44.52 -4.23
C CYS A 227 -18.62 44.29 -2.72
N ARG A 228 -19.27 45.06 -1.83
CA ARG A 228 -19.08 44.94 -0.37
C ARG A 228 -19.39 43.50 0.06
N ARG A 229 -18.51 42.94 0.91
CA ARG A 229 -18.42 41.54 1.38
C ARG A 229 -19.71 40.79 1.73
N ASP A 230 -20.86 41.45 1.85
CA ASP A 230 -22.10 40.85 2.36
C ASP A 230 -23.30 40.91 1.38
N SER A 231 -23.19 41.42 0.14
CA SER A 231 -24.39 41.64 -0.70
C SER A 231 -24.36 41.14 -2.15
N CYS A 232 -23.43 40.28 -2.57
CA CYS A 232 -23.17 40.09 -4.01
C CYS A 232 -23.55 38.73 -4.60
N VAL A 233 -24.17 37.83 -3.83
CA VAL A 233 -24.77 36.61 -4.39
C VAL A 233 -26.13 36.89 -5.03
N GLU A 234 -26.82 37.97 -4.65
CA GLU A 234 -28.17 38.30 -5.15
C GLU A 234 -28.21 38.90 -6.57
N CYS A 235 -27.05 39.16 -7.20
CA CYS A 235 -26.98 39.84 -8.51
C CYS A 235 -26.44 38.96 -9.66
N ILE A 236 -26.04 37.72 -9.39
CA ILE A 236 -25.54 36.80 -10.42
C ILE A 236 -26.75 36.23 -11.17
N SER A 237 -26.77 36.32 -12.49
CA SER A 237 -27.87 35.75 -13.28
C SER A 237 -27.89 34.21 -13.14
N GLU A 238 -29.05 33.58 -13.33
CA GLU A 238 -29.12 32.11 -13.35
C GLU A 238 -28.27 31.47 -14.46
N GLU A 239 -27.92 32.24 -15.49
CA GLU A 239 -27.02 31.80 -16.55
C GLU A 239 -25.56 31.81 -16.10
N ASP A 240 -25.14 32.92 -15.48
CA ASP A 240 -23.81 33.09 -14.89
C ASP A 240 -23.54 32.06 -13.78
N MET A 241 -24.54 31.79 -12.93
CA MET A 241 -24.42 30.80 -11.86
C MET A 241 -24.22 29.38 -12.41
N ARG A 242 -24.91 29.02 -13.50
CA ARG A 242 -24.72 27.72 -14.18
C ARG A 242 -23.33 27.62 -14.82
N GLU A 243 -22.82 28.72 -15.38
CA GLU A 243 -21.47 28.73 -15.94
C GLU A 243 -20.40 28.59 -14.85
N TYR A 244 -20.56 29.30 -13.73
CA TYR A 244 -19.71 29.16 -12.54
C TYR A 244 -19.67 27.70 -12.03
N GLU A 245 -20.84 27.09 -11.83
CA GLU A 245 -20.93 25.71 -11.37
C GLU A 245 -20.26 24.74 -12.35
N MET A 246 -20.47 24.92 -13.66
CA MET A 246 -19.82 24.12 -14.69
C MET A 246 -18.30 24.27 -14.68
N GLU A 247 -17.75 25.47 -14.51
CA GLU A 247 -16.31 25.70 -14.44
C GLU A 247 -15.70 25.12 -13.16
N ARG A 248 -16.40 25.27 -12.03
CA ARG A 248 -15.99 24.66 -10.76
C ARG A 248 -15.97 23.13 -10.85
N ASP A 249 -17.01 22.52 -11.42
CA ASP A 249 -17.07 21.07 -11.61
C ASP A 249 -15.92 20.55 -12.49
N LYS A 250 -15.48 21.34 -13.49
CA LYS A 250 -14.30 21.00 -14.32
C LYS A 250 -13.01 21.06 -13.51
N LEU A 251 -12.83 22.07 -12.65
CA LEU A 251 -11.67 22.17 -11.77
C LEU A 251 -11.64 21.00 -10.76
N ASP A 252 -12.76 20.70 -10.13
CA ASP A 252 -12.89 19.57 -9.19
C ASP A 252 -12.57 18.22 -9.88
N ALA A 253 -13.01 18.05 -11.13
CA ALA A 253 -12.69 16.85 -11.91
C ALA A 253 -11.20 16.78 -12.26
N LEU A 254 -10.59 17.91 -12.64
CA LEU A 254 -9.17 17.99 -12.95
C LEU A 254 -8.30 17.72 -11.72
N GLU A 255 -8.68 18.27 -10.56
CA GLU A 255 -8.01 18.04 -9.28
C GLU A 255 -7.99 16.54 -8.92
N LYS A 256 -9.13 15.86 -9.10
CA LYS A 256 -9.23 14.41 -8.85
C LYS A 256 -8.30 13.61 -9.75
N VAL A 257 -8.17 14.00 -11.03
CA VAL A 257 -7.25 13.35 -11.98
C VAL A 257 -5.81 13.53 -11.50
N TYR A 258 -5.38 14.76 -11.19
CA TYR A 258 -4.02 15.01 -10.72
C TYR A 258 -3.70 14.31 -9.40
N ARG A 259 -4.63 14.32 -8.44
CA ARG A 259 -4.46 13.57 -7.18
C ARG A 259 -4.26 12.07 -7.43
N ALA A 260 -5.02 11.49 -8.35
CA ALA A 260 -4.86 10.08 -8.73
C ALA A 260 -3.51 9.81 -9.42
N GLU A 261 -3.05 10.70 -10.29
CA GLU A 261 -1.73 10.60 -10.93
C GLU A 261 -0.58 10.71 -9.93
N PHE A 262 -0.65 11.66 -9.00
CA PHE A 262 0.36 11.80 -7.94
C PHE A 262 0.38 10.61 -7.00
N GLU A 263 -0.77 10.07 -6.63
CA GLU A 263 -0.87 8.86 -5.83
C GLU A 263 -0.27 7.67 -6.59
N LYS A 264 -0.57 7.51 -7.88
CA LYS A 264 0.02 6.47 -8.72
C LYS A 264 1.54 6.57 -8.76
N GLU A 265 2.08 7.78 -8.92
CA GLU A 265 3.51 8.00 -8.99
C GLU A 265 4.20 7.84 -7.63
N ALA A 266 3.56 8.29 -6.54
CA ALA A 266 4.00 8.03 -5.18
C ALA A 266 4.06 6.52 -4.91
N ILE A 267 2.99 5.79 -5.26
CA ILE A 267 2.93 4.34 -5.18
C ILE A 267 4.01 3.71 -6.05
N ARG A 268 4.37 4.26 -7.22
CA ARG A 268 5.48 3.74 -8.04
C ARG A 268 6.81 3.90 -7.33
N LEU A 269 7.09 5.08 -6.78
CA LEU A 269 8.32 5.43 -6.06
C LEU A 269 8.47 4.72 -4.71
N GLY A 270 7.36 4.27 -4.13
CA GLY A 270 7.34 3.59 -2.82
C GLY A 270 7.03 4.51 -1.67
N LEU A 271 6.37 5.64 -1.94
CA LEU A 271 5.87 6.61 -0.97
C LEU A 271 4.42 6.31 -0.53
#